data_AF-A0A849QUY6-F1
#
_entry.id   AF-A0A849QUY6-F1
#
_cell.length_a   1.000
_cell.length_b   1.000
_cell.length_c   1.000
_cell.angle_alpha   90.00
_cell.angle_beta   90.00
_cell.angle_gamma   90.00
#
_symmetry.space_group_name_H-M   'P 1'
#
loop_
_entity.id
_entity.type
_entity.pdbx_description
1 polymer ?
#
loop_
_entity_poly.entity_id
_entity_poly.type
_entity_poly.pdbx_seq_one_letter_code
_entity_poly.pdbx_strand_id
1 'polypeptide(L)'
;MGDVVMPNWLVRLKGEKFDLEDFPSLLRSPEYTVIEENGSYYLKSSDFDSLSSADEVRERAIAIIDMLNGAMKLHIHNFRGVFEDGVTLIKEDGSRHHYAYLGGTIAARAKVSATVTTSNGTQQIAPQPSNVESWLSLAKGDKAVADSLHFFRENTWGSLYKVYEIIKDDVGGKKKQSRRMVGRLRRG
;
A
#
# COMPACT_ATOMS: atom_id res chain seq x y z
N MET A 1 -34.08 12.23 -10.72
CA MET A 1 -33.07 11.39 -11.39
C MET A 1 -32.22 10.82 -10.26
N GLY A 2 -32.45 9.58 -9.84
CA GLY A 2 -31.64 8.97 -8.78
C GLY A 2 -30.28 8.59 -9.35
N ASP A 3 -29.20 8.88 -8.64
CA ASP A 3 -27.87 8.35 -8.97
C ASP A 3 -27.98 6.82 -9.03
N VAL A 4 -27.72 6.25 -10.20
CA VAL A 4 -27.53 4.81 -10.35
C VAL A 4 -26.18 4.51 -9.69
N VAL A 5 -26.22 4.03 -8.45
CA VAL A 5 -25.02 3.63 -7.72
C VAL A 5 -24.54 2.33 -8.33
N MET A 6 -23.43 2.36 -9.08
CA MET A 6 -22.83 1.14 -9.60
C MET A 6 -22.37 0.24 -8.45
N PRO A 7 -22.46 -1.09 -8.61
CA PRO A 7 -21.98 -2.01 -7.59
C PRO A 7 -20.49 -1.77 -7.32
N ASN A 8 -20.12 -1.71 -6.05
CA ASN A 8 -18.76 -1.32 -5.63
C ASN A 8 -18.19 -2.34 -4.64
N TRP A 9 -16.94 -2.73 -4.88
CA TRP A 9 -16.17 -3.64 -4.05
C TRP A 9 -15.33 -2.90 -3.02
N LEU A 10 -15.42 -3.32 -1.77
CA LEU A 10 -14.60 -2.83 -0.67
C LEU A 10 -13.84 -3.99 -0.04
N VAL A 11 -12.61 -3.74 0.39
CA VAL A 11 -11.80 -4.73 1.10
C VAL A 11 -11.58 -4.23 2.52
N ARG A 12 -12.06 -4.99 3.52
CA ARG A 12 -11.89 -4.63 4.93
C ARG A 12 -10.45 -4.90 5.34
N LEU A 13 -9.82 -3.88 5.88
CA LEU A 13 -8.47 -3.93 6.41
C LEU A 13 -8.52 -4.21 7.92
N LYS A 14 -7.61 -5.06 8.37
CA LYS A 14 -7.38 -5.38 9.75
C LYS A 14 -5.90 -5.20 10.09
N GLY A 15 -5.64 -4.76 11.31
CA GLY A 15 -4.31 -4.44 11.80
C GLY A 15 -4.43 -3.73 13.14
N GLU A 16 -3.33 -3.11 13.57
CA GLU A 16 -3.37 -2.28 14.77
C GLU A 16 -4.09 -0.96 14.45
N LYS A 17 -5.00 -0.52 15.33
CA LYS A 17 -5.80 0.71 15.10
C LYS A 17 -4.93 1.92 14.73
N PHE A 18 -3.80 2.09 15.41
CA PHE A 18 -2.86 3.18 15.15
C PHE A 18 -2.25 3.13 13.74
N ASP A 19 -2.01 1.94 13.18
CA ASP A 19 -1.50 1.79 11.82
C ASP A 19 -2.59 2.09 10.78
N LEU A 20 -3.85 1.76 11.10
CA LEU A 20 -5.01 2.01 10.24
C LEU A 20 -5.39 3.50 10.15
N GLU A 21 -5.26 4.25 11.25
CA GLU A 21 -5.57 5.68 11.33
C GLU A 21 -4.61 6.56 10.52
N ASP A 22 -3.39 6.10 10.23
CA ASP A 22 -2.42 6.86 9.44
C ASP A 22 -2.82 6.92 7.94
N PHE A 23 -3.52 5.90 7.40
CA PHE A 23 -3.81 5.77 5.97
C PHE A 23 -4.61 6.93 5.34
N PRO A 24 -5.74 7.39 5.89
CA PRO A 24 -6.54 8.46 5.26
C PRO A 24 -5.77 9.77 5.08
N SER A 25 -4.75 10.02 5.92
CA SER A 25 -3.93 11.23 5.83
C SER A 25 -2.83 11.13 4.76
N LEU A 26 -2.41 9.90 4.43
CA LEU A 26 -1.27 9.56 3.57
C LEU A 26 -1.67 9.12 2.16
N LEU A 27 -2.90 8.64 1.99
CA LEU A 27 -3.48 8.26 0.70
C LEU A 27 -4.59 9.25 0.31
N ARG A 28 -4.27 10.19 -0.56
CA ARG A 28 -5.12 11.28 -1.07
C ARG A 28 -5.47 11.12 -2.55
N SER A 29 -4.78 10.23 -3.25
CA SER A 29 -5.01 9.86 -4.64
C SER A 29 -6.29 9.02 -4.75
N PRO A 30 -7.13 9.25 -5.77
CA PRO A 30 -8.35 8.46 -5.99
C PRO A 30 -8.07 6.99 -6.34
N GLU A 31 -6.82 6.65 -6.67
CA GLU A 31 -6.43 5.32 -7.11
C GLU A 31 -6.45 4.28 -5.98
N TYR A 32 -6.09 4.72 -4.77
CA TYR A 32 -6.14 3.93 -3.55
C TYR A 32 -6.62 4.81 -2.42
N THR A 33 -7.80 4.53 -1.89
CA THR A 33 -8.36 5.28 -0.76
C THR A 33 -8.68 4.30 0.35
N VAL A 34 -8.29 4.65 1.57
CA VAL A 34 -8.75 3.93 2.77
C VAL A 34 -9.76 4.81 3.48
N ILE A 35 -10.96 4.28 3.70
CA ILE A 35 -12.04 4.96 4.41
C ILE A 35 -12.37 4.25 5.71
N GLU A 36 -12.85 5.00 6.69
CA GLU A 36 -13.39 4.45 7.93
C GLU A 36 -14.93 4.47 7.88
N GLU A 37 -15.55 3.32 8.10
CA GLU A 37 -17.01 3.19 8.26
C GLU A 37 -17.30 2.33 9.50
N ASN A 38 -18.05 2.88 10.46
CA ASN A 38 -18.47 2.17 11.68
C ASN A 38 -17.29 1.53 12.46
N GLY A 39 -16.14 2.22 12.53
CA GLY A 39 -14.94 1.73 13.22
C GLY A 39 -14.19 0.62 12.48
N SER A 40 -14.55 0.32 11.23
CA SER A 40 -13.81 -0.57 10.34
C SER A 40 -13.20 0.23 9.19
N TYR A 41 -12.02 -0.20 8.74
CA TYR A 41 -11.32 0.45 7.64
C TYR A 41 -11.47 -0.36 6.36
N TYR A 42 -11.71 0.32 5.24
CA TYR A 42 -11.93 -0.30 3.93
C TYR A 42 -11.03 0.33 2.87
N LEU A 43 -10.32 -0.53 2.15
CA LEU A 43 -9.61 -0.17 0.93
C LEU A 43 -10.60 -0.09 -0.24
N LYS A 44 -10.54 1.02 -0.95
CA LYS A 44 -11.17 1.29 -2.25
C LYS A 44 -10.08 1.41 -3.32
N SER A 45 -10.34 0.84 -4.49
CA SER A 45 -9.49 1.03 -5.66
C SER A 45 -10.29 0.81 -6.93
N SER A 46 -10.00 1.60 -7.97
CA SER A 46 -10.54 1.38 -9.32
C SER A 46 -10.11 0.03 -9.92
N ASP A 47 -9.05 -0.59 -9.39
CA ASP A 47 -8.60 -1.92 -9.79
C ASP A 47 -9.66 -3.00 -9.50
N PHE A 48 -10.66 -2.71 -8.66
CA PHE A 48 -11.73 -3.64 -8.34
C PHE A 48 -12.95 -3.52 -9.27
N ASP A 49 -13.08 -2.42 -10.00
CA ASP A 49 -14.30 -2.09 -10.76
C ASP A 49 -14.58 -3.10 -11.90
N SER A 50 -13.55 -3.73 -12.43
CA SER A 50 -13.66 -4.73 -13.51
C SER A 50 -13.75 -6.17 -13.00
N LEU A 51 -13.68 -6.40 -11.68
CA LEU A 51 -13.65 -7.73 -11.09
C LEU A 51 -15.06 -8.23 -10.75
N SER A 52 -15.29 -9.51 -10.97
CA SER A 52 -16.63 -10.10 -10.95
C SER A 52 -16.92 -10.91 -9.69
N SER A 53 -15.88 -11.31 -8.96
CA SER A 53 -16.00 -12.17 -7.79
C SER A 53 -15.21 -11.66 -6.58
N ALA A 54 -15.65 -12.05 -5.38
CA ALA A 54 -14.99 -11.68 -4.14
C ALA A 54 -13.55 -12.24 -4.06
N ASP A 55 -13.29 -13.40 -4.65
CA ASP A 55 -11.97 -14.02 -4.65
C ASP A 55 -10.99 -13.28 -5.58
N GLU A 56 -11.42 -12.89 -6.79
CA GLU A 56 -10.62 -12.04 -7.68
C GLU A 56 -10.27 -10.70 -7.01
N VAL A 57 -11.26 -10.08 -6.36
CA VAL A 57 -11.06 -8.83 -5.59
C VAL A 57 -10.08 -9.05 -4.46
N ARG A 58 -10.22 -10.15 -3.70
CA ARG A 58 -9.30 -10.48 -2.62
C ARG A 58 -7.87 -10.66 -3.10
N GLU A 59 -7.66 -11.45 -4.14
CA GLU A 59 -6.32 -11.68 -4.72
C GLU A 59 -5.68 -10.38 -5.18
N ARG A 60 -6.45 -9.52 -5.86
CA ARG A 60 -5.95 -8.21 -6.28
C ARG A 60 -5.63 -7.32 -5.08
N ALA A 61 -6.48 -7.34 -4.06
CA ALA A 61 -6.30 -6.57 -2.84
C ALA A 61 -5.06 -6.99 -2.05
N ILE A 62 -4.77 -8.29 -1.96
CA ILE A 62 -3.54 -8.79 -1.32
C ILE A 62 -2.30 -8.17 -1.98
N ALA A 63 -2.25 -8.14 -3.31
CA ALA A 63 -1.13 -7.52 -4.02
C ALA A 63 -1.00 -6.01 -3.73
N ILE A 64 -2.14 -5.30 -3.65
CA ILE A 64 -2.15 -3.87 -3.32
C ILE A 64 -1.72 -3.64 -1.86
N ILE A 65 -2.24 -4.43 -0.92
CA ILE A 65 -1.93 -4.36 0.52
C ILE A 65 -0.46 -4.66 0.76
N ASP A 66 0.13 -5.60 0.04
CA ASP A 66 1.56 -5.89 0.09
C ASP A 66 2.42 -4.68 -0.26
N MET A 67 2.05 -4.00 -1.35
CA MET A 67 2.71 -2.78 -1.81
C MET A 67 2.51 -1.62 -0.83
N LEU A 68 1.29 -1.44 -0.31
CA LEU A 68 0.97 -0.47 0.74
C LEU A 68 1.81 -0.71 2.00
N ASN A 69 1.92 -1.96 2.44
CA ASN A 69 2.68 -2.31 3.63
C ASN A 69 4.16 -1.96 3.48
N GLY A 70 4.75 -2.23 2.31
CA GLY A 70 6.13 -1.83 2.00
C GLY A 70 6.34 -0.31 2.04
N ALA A 71 5.46 0.44 1.36
CA ALA A 71 5.54 1.90 1.32
C ALA A 71 5.33 2.54 2.71
N MET A 72 4.35 2.03 3.47
CA MET A 72 4.08 2.49 4.84
C MET A 72 5.23 2.18 5.77
N LYS A 73 5.87 1.00 5.67
CA LYS A 73 7.03 0.63 6.47
C LYS A 73 8.25 1.54 6.22
N LEU A 74 8.43 1.99 4.98
CA LEU A 74 9.47 2.98 4.63
C LEU A 74 9.19 4.35 5.24
N HIS A 75 7.93 4.76 5.29
CA HIS A 75 7.54 6.06 5.82
C HIS A 75 7.46 6.07 7.36
N ILE A 76 6.99 4.98 7.96
CA ILE A 76 6.67 4.85 9.38
C ILE A 76 7.44 3.66 9.96
N HIS A 77 8.49 3.95 10.71
CA HIS A 77 9.43 2.95 11.21
C HIS A 77 8.78 1.81 12.03
N ASN A 78 7.75 2.13 12.83
CA ASN A 78 7.11 1.18 13.75
C ASN A 78 5.80 0.55 13.22
N PHE A 79 5.46 0.77 11.95
CA PHE A 79 4.29 0.20 11.29
C PHE A 79 4.37 -1.35 11.28
N ARG A 80 3.32 -2.07 11.69
CA ARG A 80 3.30 -3.56 11.71
C ARG A 80 2.75 -4.19 10.45
N GLY A 81 2.08 -3.42 9.60
CA GLY A 81 1.35 -3.95 8.47
C GLY A 81 -0.13 -4.13 8.77
N VAL A 82 -0.90 -4.09 7.69
CA VAL A 82 -2.32 -4.43 7.67
C VAL A 82 -2.53 -5.61 6.73
N PHE A 83 -3.65 -6.30 6.88
CA PHE A 83 -4.05 -7.41 6.02
C PHE A 83 -5.55 -7.34 5.75
N GLU A 84 -6.01 -8.05 4.73
CA GLU A 84 -7.43 -8.18 4.44
C GLU A 84 -8.07 -9.23 5.34
N ASP A 85 -9.27 -8.96 5.86
CA ASP A 85 -10.06 -9.96 6.61
C ASP A 85 -11.51 -10.06 6.10
N GLY A 86 -11.83 -9.35 5.02
CA GLY A 86 -13.12 -9.42 4.38
C GLY A 86 -13.20 -8.66 3.06
N VAL A 87 -14.09 -9.09 2.18
CA VAL A 87 -14.51 -8.36 0.98
C VAL A 87 -16.00 -8.05 1.10
N THR A 88 -16.41 -6.88 0.66
CA THR A 88 -17.81 -6.43 0.69
C THR A 88 -18.23 -5.94 -0.68
N LEU A 89 -19.28 -6.52 -1.24
CA LEU A 89 -19.97 -5.98 -2.40
C LEU A 89 -21.10 -5.07 -1.92
N ILE A 90 -21.10 -3.82 -2.35
CA ILE A 90 -22.26 -2.93 -2.26
C ILE A 90 -23.00 -3.05 -3.59
N LYS A 91 -24.27 -3.44 -3.58
CA LYS A 91 -25.12 -3.53 -4.77
C LYS A 91 -25.78 -2.18 -5.08
N GLU A 92 -26.40 -2.08 -6.25
CA GLU A 92 -27.12 -0.87 -6.69
C GLU A 92 -28.27 -0.44 -5.77
N ASP A 93 -28.89 -1.42 -5.10
CA ASP A 93 -29.95 -1.19 -4.10
C ASP A 93 -29.40 -0.77 -2.71
N GLY A 94 -28.08 -0.61 -2.59
CA GLY A 94 -27.38 -0.29 -1.35
C GLY A 94 -27.18 -1.48 -0.40
N SER A 95 -27.70 -2.67 -0.74
CA SER A 95 -27.47 -3.86 0.07
C SER A 95 -26.01 -4.29 0.03
N ARG A 96 -25.52 -4.84 1.16
CA ARG A 96 -24.13 -5.28 1.32
C ARG A 96 -24.06 -6.79 1.42
N HIS A 97 -23.18 -7.40 0.62
CA HIS A 97 -22.81 -8.81 0.75
C HIS A 97 -21.39 -8.91 1.28
N HIS A 98 -21.21 -9.56 2.43
CA HIS A 98 -19.93 -9.68 3.11
C HIS A 98 -19.35 -11.09 2.95
N TYR A 99 -18.09 -11.15 2.51
CA TYR A 99 -17.28 -12.36 2.40
C TYR A 99 -16.16 -12.24 3.42
N ALA A 100 -16.18 -13.08 4.47
CA ALA A 100 -15.20 -13.02 5.55
C ALA A 100 -14.05 -14.02 5.30
N TYR A 101 -12.83 -13.61 5.59
CA TYR A 101 -11.63 -14.43 5.45
C TYR A 101 -10.86 -14.45 6.77
N LEU A 102 -10.44 -15.64 7.20
CA LEU A 102 -9.65 -15.80 8.42
C LEU A 102 -8.17 -15.55 8.12
N GLY A 103 -7.59 -14.50 8.72
CA GLY A 103 -6.15 -14.21 8.64
C GLY A 103 -5.67 -13.37 9.83
N GLY A 104 -4.39 -13.56 10.22
CA GLY A 104 -3.61 -12.64 11.06
C GLY A 104 -3.71 -12.76 12.59
N THR A 105 -2.64 -12.33 13.27
CA THR A 105 -2.54 -12.17 14.74
C THR A 105 -2.50 -10.67 15.07
N ILE A 106 -3.31 -10.20 16.01
CA ILE A 106 -3.42 -8.78 16.38
C ILE A 106 -2.72 -8.53 17.72
N ALA A 107 -1.93 -7.45 17.81
CA ALA A 107 -1.39 -6.92 19.06
C ALA A 107 -1.78 -5.44 19.19
N ALA A 108 -1.98 -4.94 20.41
CA ALA A 108 -2.31 -3.52 20.64
C ALA A 108 -1.05 -2.71 21.02
N ARG A 109 -0.91 -1.51 20.47
CA ARG A 109 0.15 -0.52 20.80
C ARG A 109 -0.43 0.88 20.90
N ALA A 110 0.34 1.87 21.36
CA ALA A 110 -0.05 3.28 21.43
C ALA A 110 1.07 4.20 20.89
N LYS A 111 0.69 5.32 20.26
CA LYS A 111 1.60 6.34 19.69
C LYS A 111 1.45 7.66 20.45
N VAL A 112 2.57 8.33 20.75
CA VAL A 112 2.60 9.69 21.32
C VAL A 112 3.11 10.63 20.24
N SER A 113 2.30 11.58 19.80
CA SER A 113 2.73 12.67 18.93
C SER A 113 3.23 13.84 19.77
N ALA A 114 4.37 14.43 19.39
CA ALA A 114 4.92 15.60 20.07
C ALA A 114 4.28 16.87 19.50
N THR A 115 3.62 17.64 20.36
CA THR A 115 3.09 18.96 20.03
C THR A 115 4.00 20.01 20.67
N VAL A 116 4.51 20.96 19.89
CA VAL A 116 5.34 22.06 20.43
C VAL A 116 4.40 23.20 20.84
N THR A 117 4.27 23.41 22.14
CA THR A 117 3.57 24.60 22.67
C THR A 117 4.57 25.75 22.74
N THR A 118 4.37 26.78 21.92
CA THR A 118 5.11 28.05 22.04
C THR A 118 4.24 29.10 22.73
N SER A 119 4.83 30.20 23.20
CA SER A 119 4.11 31.28 23.91
C SER A 119 3.01 31.96 23.07
N ASN A 120 2.96 31.73 21.75
CA ASN A 120 1.95 32.26 20.84
C ASN A 120 0.88 31.22 20.43
N GLY A 121 0.85 30.05 21.07
CA GLY A 121 -0.13 29.00 20.80
C GLY A 121 0.48 27.63 20.52
N THR A 122 -0.40 26.65 20.44
CA THR A 122 -0.05 25.26 20.16
C THR A 122 0.17 25.10 18.65
N GLN A 123 1.40 24.84 18.22
CA GLN A 123 1.69 24.51 16.82
C GLN A 123 1.82 22.99 16.69
N GLN A 124 0.86 22.37 16.00
CA GLN A 124 1.00 21.00 15.54
C GLN A 124 2.15 20.96 14.54
N ILE A 125 3.16 20.13 14.78
CA ILE A 125 4.20 19.87 13.78
C ILE A 125 3.47 19.26 12.58
N ALA A 126 3.39 20.01 11.48
CA ALA A 126 2.80 19.50 10.25
C ALA A 126 3.56 18.22 9.86
N PRO A 127 2.87 17.08 9.62
CA PRO A 127 3.55 15.90 9.12
C PRO A 127 4.28 16.25 7.83
N GLN A 128 5.51 15.79 7.70
CA GLN A 128 6.30 15.93 6.47
C GLN A 128 5.45 15.39 5.30
N PRO A 129 5.48 16.04 4.12
CA PRO A 129 4.79 15.51 2.95
C PRO A 129 5.23 14.05 2.71
N SER A 130 4.25 13.16 2.65
CA SER A 130 4.46 11.73 2.51
C SER A 130 4.80 11.37 1.07
N ASN A 131 5.88 10.61 0.87
CA ASN A 131 6.24 10.05 -0.44
C ASN A 131 5.52 8.73 -0.74
N VAL A 132 4.62 8.27 0.14
CA VAL A 132 3.94 6.97 0.02
C VAL A 132 3.25 6.87 -1.35
N GLU A 133 2.46 7.85 -1.74
CA GLU A 133 1.74 7.84 -3.02
C GLU A 133 2.68 7.81 -4.23
N SER A 134 3.79 8.55 -4.16
CA SER A 134 4.80 8.55 -5.21
C SER A 134 5.44 7.17 -5.38
N TRP A 135 5.72 6.47 -4.28
CA TRP A 135 6.25 5.10 -4.33
C TRP A 135 5.22 4.10 -4.86
N LEU A 136 3.95 4.22 -4.46
CA LEU A 136 2.86 3.38 -4.99
C LEU A 136 2.69 3.58 -6.50
N SER A 137 2.70 4.83 -6.96
CA SER A 137 2.59 5.16 -8.38
C SER A 137 3.75 4.58 -9.19
N LEU A 138 4.98 4.69 -8.69
CA LEU A 138 6.16 4.11 -9.34
C LEU A 138 6.10 2.58 -9.39
N ALA A 139 5.71 1.93 -8.30
CA ALA A 139 5.63 0.48 -8.21
C ALA A 139 4.63 -0.15 -9.20
N LYS A 140 3.59 0.58 -9.62
CA LYS A 140 2.68 0.10 -10.68
C LYS A 140 3.37 -0.13 -12.02
N GLY A 141 4.30 0.75 -12.38
CA GLY A 141 4.97 0.75 -13.68
C GLY A 141 6.36 0.13 -13.65
N ASP A 142 6.97 -0.01 -12.47
CA ASP A 142 8.34 -0.46 -12.29
C ASP A 142 8.41 -1.68 -11.36
N LYS A 143 8.76 -2.83 -11.96
CA LYS A 143 8.87 -4.09 -11.23
C LYS A 143 9.98 -4.05 -10.17
N ALA A 144 11.10 -3.37 -10.42
CA ALA A 144 12.18 -3.28 -9.44
C ALA A 144 11.72 -2.49 -8.21
N VAL A 145 10.93 -1.45 -8.40
CA VAL A 145 10.31 -0.70 -7.30
C VAL A 145 9.28 -1.56 -6.56
N ALA A 146 8.39 -2.25 -7.27
CA ALA A 146 7.39 -3.14 -6.66
C ALA A 146 8.04 -4.26 -5.82
N ASP A 147 9.03 -4.96 -6.38
CA ASP A 147 9.76 -6.03 -5.69
C ASP A 147 10.51 -5.48 -4.47
N SER A 148 11.10 -4.28 -4.59
CA SER A 148 11.80 -3.64 -3.47
C SER A 148 10.85 -3.35 -2.30
N LEU A 149 9.66 -2.78 -2.58
CA LEU A 149 8.65 -2.55 -1.55
C LEU A 149 8.18 -3.87 -0.90
N HIS A 150 7.98 -4.91 -1.71
CA HIS A 150 7.56 -6.23 -1.25
C HIS A 150 8.54 -6.83 -0.22
N PHE A 151 9.84 -6.86 -0.54
CA PHE A 151 10.85 -7.39 0.38
C PHE A 151 11.10 -6.46 1.57
N PHE A 152 11.02 -5.14 1.39
CA PHE A 152 11.30 -4.21 2.48
C PHE A 152 10.34 -4.35 3.66
N ARG A 153 9.07 -4.75 3.43
CA ARG A 153 8.06 -4.86 4.50
C ARG A 153 8.51 -5.77 5.66
N GLU A 154 9.23 -6.85 5.35
CA GLU A 154 9.63 -7.86 6.33
C GLU A 154 10.75 -7.36 7.25
N ASN A 155 11.54 -6.39 6.78
CA ASN A 155 12.64 -5.76 7.51
C ASN A 155 13.59 -6.75 8.22
N THR A 156 13.86 -7.90 7.59
CA THR A 156 14.85 -8.87 8.06
C THR A 156 16.16 -8.67 7.31
N TRP A 157 17.27 -9.22 7.82
CA TRP A 157 18.53 -9.15 7.09
C TRP A 157 18.46 -9.75 5.68
N GLY A 158 17.76 -10.89 5.54
CA GLY A 158 17.54 -11.53 4.24
C GLY A 158 16.72 -10.67 3.29
N SER A 159 15.68 -10.01 3.79
CA SER A 159 14.83 -9.15 2.96
C SER A 159 15.53 -7.84 2.57
N LEU A 160 16.32 -7.23 3.46
CA LEU A 160 17.16 -6.08 3.14
C LEU A 160 18.25 -6.42 2.13
N TYR A 161 18.85 -7.60 2.23
CA TYR A 161 19.80 -8.08 1.23
C TYR A 161 19.14 -8.25 -0.15
N LYS A 162 17.89 -8.75 -0.21
CA LYS A 162 17.11 -8.82 -1.46
C LYS A 162 16.85 -7.44 -2.07
N VAL A 163 16.47 -6.47 -1.24
CA VAL A 163 16.31 -5.07 -1.69
C VAL A 163 17.63 -4.53 -2.27
N TYR A 164 18.77 -4.79 -1.60
CA TYR A 164 20.09 -4.42 -2.13
C TYR A 164 20.39 -5.10 -3.47
N GLU A 165 20.11 -6.39 -3.64
CA GLU A 165 20.30 -7.10 -4.91
C GLU A 165 19.50 -6.47 -6.05
N ILE A 166 18.23 -6.14 -5.80
CA ILE A 166 17.35 -5.51 -6.78
C ILE A 166 17.89 -4.14 -7.20
N ILE A 167 18.23 -3.28 -6.24
CA ILE A 167 18.79 -1.94 -6.52
C ILE A 167 20.12 -2.04 -7.27
N LYS A 168 20.99 -2.98 -6.88
CA LYS A 168 22.27 -3.22 -7.54
C LYS A 168 22.10 -3.65 -8.98
N ASP A 169 21.16 -4.55 -9.26
CA ASP A 169 20.90 -5.03 -10.61
C ASP A 169 20.25 -3.97 -11.50
N ASP A 170 19.37 -3.14 -10.95
CA ASP A 170 18.74 -2.04 -11.68
C ASP A 170 19.75 -0.94 -12.06
N VAL A 171 20.52 -0.46 -11.07
CA VAL A 171 21.58 0.55 -11.28
C VAL A 171 22.74 -0.02 -12.11
N GLY A 172 23.10 -1.29 -11.90
CA GLY A 172 24.15 -2.00 -12.62
C GLY A 172 23.76 -2.43 -14.04
N GLY A 173 22.46 -2.57 -14.31
CA GLY A 173 21.89 -3.00 -15.60
C GLY A 173 22.22 -2.07 -16.75
N LYS A 174 22.33 -0.75 -16.49
CA LYS A 174 22.78 0.24 -17.49
C LYS A 174 24.21 -0.03 -17.99
N LYS A 175 25.10 -0.61 -17.16
CA LYS A 175 26.45 -1.03 -17.58
C LYS A 175 26.48 -2.38 -18.30
N LYS A 176 25.44 -3.23 -18.15
CA LYS A 176 25.33 -4.53 -18.82
C LYS A 176 24.93 -4.38 -20.30
N GLN A 177 24.14 -3.36 -20.63
CA GLN A 177 23.75 -3.06 -22.02
C GLN A 177 24.91 -2.48 -22.85
N SER A 178 25.74 -1.59 -22.28
CA SER A 178 26.91 -1.04 -22.98
C SER A 178 27.98 -2.09 -23.30
N ARG A 179 28.18 -3.08 -22.41
CA ARG A 179 29.06 -4.23 -22.66
C ARG A 179 28.58 -5.17 -23.76
N ARG A 180 27.26 -5.34 -23.93
CA ARG A 180 26.69 -6.17 -25.02
C ARG A 180 26.81 -5.50 -26.40
N MET A 181 26.74 -4.17 -26.49
CA MET A 181 27.01 -3.45 -27.74
C MET A 181 28.48 -3.57 -28.19
N VAL A 182 29.43 -3.36 -27.28
CA VAL A 182 30.87 -3.44 -27.62
C VAL A 182 31.29 -4.86 -28.03
N GLY A 183 30.66 -5.90 -27.48
CA GLY A 183 30.92 -7.30 -27.86
C GLY A 183 30.36 -7.71 -29.23
N ARG A 184 29.40 -6.96 -29.79
CA ARG A 184 28.79 -7.24 -31.11
C ARG A 184 29.51 -6.52 -32.24
N LEU A 185 30.12 -5.35 -31.98
CA LEU A 185 30.91 -4.56 -32.94
C LEU A 185 32.33 -5.10 -33.19
N ARG A 186 32.80 -6.10 -32.43
CA ARG A 186 34.10 -6.76 -32.62
C ARG A 186 34.03 -8.10 -33.36
N ARG A 187 32.85 -8.44 -33.90
CA ARG A 187 32.60 -9.66 -34.70
C ARG A 187 31.94 -9.33 -36.05
N GLY A 188 32.36 -8.23 -36.67
CA GLY A 188 32.04 -7.84 -38.04
C GLY A 188 33.32 -7.59 -38.80
#